data_AF-A0A3N4D842-F1
#
_entry.id   AF-A0A3N4D842-F1
#
_cell.length_a   1.000
_cell.length_b   1.000
_cell.length_c   1.000
_cell.angle_alpha   90.00
_cell.angle_beta   90.00
_cell.angle_gamma   90.00
#
_symmetry.space_group_name_H-M   'P 1'
#
loop_
_entity.id
_entity.type
_entity.pdbx_description
1 polymer ?
#
loop_
_entity_poly.entity_id
_entity_poly.type
_entity_poly.pdbx_seq_one_letter_code
_entity_poly.pdbx_strand_id
1 'polypeptide(L)'
;MNSRVLKGSVAVLASVAIAFGAVGCGGKPSKDAVKAGIIKMIKEKGGSTYAEGVLNDYVSCVVDGSYDKVSSDTLQKLADGKIDVNAKTSDEDGKAVAEAATKCATKLAGKDS
;
A
#
# COMPACT_ATOMS: atom_id res chain seq x y z
N MET A 1 -54.66 -31.60 -14.21
CA MET A 1 -54.12 -31.13 -12.91
C MET A 1 -52.62 -30.94 -13.08
N ASN A 2 -52.19 -29.77 -13.56
CA ASN A 2 -51.62 -28.67 -12.77
C ASN A 2 -50.28 -28.99 -12.12
N SER A 3 -49.21 -28.53 -12.75
CA SER A 3 -48.11 -27.87 -12.04
C SER A 3 -47.60 -26.72 -12.92
N ARG A 4 -48.21 -25.56 -12.69
CA ARG A 4 -47.61 -24.25 -12.99
C ARG A 4 -46.77 -23.90 -11.77
N VAL A 5 -45.50 -23.51 -11.93
CA VAL A 5 -44.86 -22.40 -11.17
C VAL A 5 -43.46 -22.09 -11.73
N LEU A 6 -43.29 -20.82 -12.11
CA LEU A 6 -42.11 -19.92 -12.06
C LEU A 6 -40.73 -20.53 -12.34
N LYS A 7 -39.96 -20.17 -13.39
CA LYS A 7 -39.49 -18.84 -13.81
C LYS A 7 -39.03 -17.97 -12.64
N GLY A 8 -37.75 -18.12 -12.27
CA GLY A 8 -37.00 -17.14 -11.47
C GLY A 8 -36.15 -17.77 -10.36
N SER A 9 -34.83 -17.76 -10.54
CA SER A 9 -33.88 -17.41 -9.48
C SER A 9 -32.48 -17.26 -10.09
N VAL A 10 -32.13 -15.99 -10.25
CA VAL A 10 -30.79 -15.47 -10.51
C VAL A 10 -29.94 -15.64 -9.25
N ALA A 11 -28.65 -15.86 -9.51
CA ALA A 11 -27.48 -15.62 -8.65
C ALA A 11 -27.42 -16.38 -7.34
N VAL A 12 -26.33 -17.11 -7.15
CA VAL A 12 -25.66 -17.14 -5.86
C VAL A 12 -24.22 -17.65 -6.07
N LEU A 13 -23.29 -16.78 -5.65
CA LEU A 13 -21.98 -17.10 -5.06
C LEU A 13 -20.82 -17.52 -5.98
N ALA A 14 -19.98 -16.54 -6.29
CA ALA A 14 -18.58 -16.57 -5.85
C ALA A 14 -17.97 -15.17 -5.99
N SER A 15 -18.55 -14.19 -5.30
CA SER A 15 -17.82 -12.96 -5.02
C SER A 15 -16.72 -13.34 -4.04
N VAL A 16 -15.51 -13.61 -4.53
CA VAL A 16 -14.30 -13.43 -3.73
C VAL A 16 -14.22 -11.94 -3.47
N ALA A 17 -14.98 -11.49 -2.47
CA ALA A 17 -14.68 -10.28 -1.76
C ALA A 17 -13.32 -10.53 -1.14
N ILE A 18 -12.27 -10.18 -1.88
CA ILE A 18 -10.99 -9.86 -1.25
C ILE A 18 -11.38 -8.83 -0.20
N ALA A 19 -11.27 -9.24 1.06
CA ALA A 19 -11.42 -8.40 2.21
C ALA A 19 -10.32 -7.33 2.13
N PHE A 20 -10.50 -6.34 1.26
CA PHE A 20 -9.98 -5.00 1.46
C PHE A 20 -10.79 -4.51 2.64
N GLY A 21 -10.21 -4.70 3.82
CA GLY A 21 -10.77 -4.29 5.08
C GLY A 21 -11.35 -2.89 4.92
N ALA A 22 -12.53 -2.71 5.49
CA ALA A 22 -13.12 -1.42 5.68
C ALA A 22 -12.09 -0.48 6.35
N VAL A 23 -11.36 0.31 5.56
CA VAL A 23 -10.89 1.63 5.97
C VAL A 23 -12.02 2.61 5.64
N GLY A 24 -13.16 2.33 6.25
CA GLY A 24 -14.28 3.25 6.36
C GLY A 24 -14.21 3.91 7.73
N CYS A 25 -13.40 4.96 7.86
CA CYS A 25 -13.54 6.07 8.79
C CYS A 25 -12.41 7.06 8.49
N GLY A 26 -12.74 8.32 8.22
CA GLY A 26 -11.86 9.36 7.66
C GLY A 26 -10.68 9.80 8.53
N GLY A 27 -9.77 8.87 8.86
CA GLY A 27 -8.55 9.09 9.60
C GLY A 27 -7.32 8.67 8.79
N LYS A 28 -6.22 9.39 8.99
CA LYS A 28 -4.89 9.08 8.43
C LYS A 28 -4.56 7.60 8.70
N PRO A 29 -4.28 6.77 7.68
CA PRO A 29 -4.00 5.36 7.88
C PRO A 29 -2.73 5.19 8.70
N SER A 30 -2.69 4.23 9.62
CA SER A 30 -1.55 4.00 10.51
C SER A 30 -0.26 3.72 9.75
N LYS A 31 0.89 4.09 10.34
CA LYS A 31 2.23 3.81 9.78
C LYS A 31 2.38 2.34 9.37
N ASP A 32 1.90 1.40 10.18
CA ASP A 32 1.95 -0.04 9.88
C ASP A 32 1.11 -0.45 8.66
N ALA A 33 -0.06 0.16 8.47
CA ALA A 33 -0.90 -0.08 7.29
C ALA A 33 -0.21 0.41 6.02
N VAL A 34 0.44 1.57 6.10
CA VAL A 34 1.21 2.15 4.99
C VAL A 34 2.42 1.27 4.66
N LYS A 35 3.16 0.79 5.67
CA LYS A 35 4.30 -0.13 5.47
C LYS A 35 3.84 -1.44 4.82
N ALA A 36 2.77 -2.03 5.32
CA ALA A 36 2.22 -3.27 4.77
C ALA A 36 1.78 -3.09 3.31
N GLY A 37 1.14 -1.97 2.97
CA GLY A 37 0.74 -1.64 1.61
C GLY A 37 1.91 -1.54 0.64
N ILE A 38 2.97 -0.83 1.03
CA ILE A 38 4.18 -0.68 0.21
C ILE A 38 4.91 -2.02 0.03
N ILE A 39 5.07 -2.80 1.12
CA ILE A 39 5.70 -4.13 1.05
C ILE A 39 4.92 -5.05 0.12
N LYS A 40 3.59 -5.05 0.23
CA LYS A 40 2.71 -5.83 -0.63
C LYS A 40 2.85 -5.41 -2.09
N MET A 41 2.86 -4.11 -2.38
CA MET A 41 3.04 -3.58 -3.73
C MET A 41 4.39 -3.98 -4.34
N ILE A 42 5.47 -3.90 -3.56
CA ILE A 42 6.82 -4.32 -4.01
C ILE A 42 6.85 -5.83 -4.29
N LYS A 43 6.22 -6.65 -3.43
CA LYS A 43 6.12 -8.10 -3.65
C LYS A 43 5.27 -8.43 -4.89
N GLU A 44 4.13 -7.76 -5.08
CA GLU A 44 3.23 -7.96 -6.24
C GLU A 44 3.86 -7.49 -7.57
N LYS A 45 4.66 -6.42 -7.56
CA LYS A 45 5.40 -5.96 -8.75
C LYS A 45 6.65 -6.79 -9.07
N GLY A 46 6.91 -7.88 -8.35
CA GLY A 46 8.08 -8.75 -8.56
C GLY A 46 9.40 -8.14 -8.05
N GLY A 47 9.33 -7.10 -7.20
CA GLY A 47 10.45 -6.29 -6.76
C GLY A 47 11.18 -6.76 -5.50
N SER A 48 10.85 -7.92 -4.92
CA SER A 48 11.55 -8.42 -3.74
C SER A 48 12.88 -9.10 -4.11
N THR A 49 13.81 -8.34 -4.68
CA THR A 49 15.24 -8.70 -4.74
C THR A 49 15.92 -8.48 -3.37
N TYR A 50 15.31 -7.65 -2.51
CA TYR A 50 15.81 -7.34 -1.18
C TYR A 50 15.36 -8.40 -0.16
N ALA A 51 16.28 -8.76 0.75
CA ALA A 51 15.94 -9.57 1.91
C ALA A 51 14.82 -8.90 2.73
N GLU A 52 13.92 -9.69 3.29
CA GLU A 52 12.70 -9.19 3.94
C GLU A 52 13.00 -8.20 5.09
N GLY A 53 14.10 -8.40 5.82
CA GLY A 53 14.61 -7.44 6.82
C GLY A 53 15.03 -6.11 6.21
N VAL A 54 15.78 -6.12 5.10
CA VAL A 54 16.24 -4.89 4.41
C VAL A 54 15.05 -4.15 3.80
N LEU A 55 14.10 -4.88 3.21
CA LEU A 55 12.88 -4.30 2.68
C LEU A 55 12.04 -3.65 3.79
N ASN A 56 11.91 -4.32 4.94
CA ASN A 56 11.17 -3.77 6.07
C ASN A 56 11.86 -2.54 6.68
N ASP A 57 13.18 -2.57 6.89
CA ASP A 57 13.95 -1.40 7.32
C ASP A 57 13.81 -0.23 6.35
N TYR A 58 13.89 -0.49 5.04
CA TYR A 58 13.70 0.51 3.99
C TYR A 58 12.32 1.14 4.06
N VAL A 59 11.27 0.33 3.93
CA VAL A 59 9.89 0.79 3.92
C VAL A 59 9.55 1.49 5.24
N SER A 60 10.02 0.96 6.36
CA SER A 60 9.84 1.56 7.67
C SER A 60 10.49 2.94 7.74
N CYS A 61 11.72 3.09 7.23
CA CYS A 61 12.42 4.37 7.17
C CYS A 61 11.70 5.37 6.26
N VAL A 62 11.25 4.95 5.07
CA VAL A 62 10.53 5.83 4.13
C VAL A 62 9.25 6.33 4.78
N VAL A 63 8.44 5.41 5.32
CA VAL A 63 7.20 5.77 6.01
C VAL A 63 7.51 6.70 7.17
N ASP A 64 8.47 6.39 8.04
CA ASP A 64 8.75 7.25 9.20
C ASP A 64 9.24 8.65 8.80
N GLY A 65 10.04 8.75 7.73
CA GLY A 65 10.56 10.01 7.23
C GLY A 65 9.56 10.87 6.44
N SER A 66 8.54 10.25 5.83
CA SER A 66 7.54 10.94 5.02
C SER A 66 6.18 11.08 5.70
N TYR A 67 5.81 10.24 6.65
CA TYR A 67 4.45 10.12 7.19
C TYR A 67 3.88 11.42 7.72
N ASP A 68 4.66 12.22 8.44
CA ASP A 68 4.23 13.52 8.97
C ASP A 68 4.25 14.65 7.93
N LYS A 69 4.94 14.45 6.81
CA LYS A 69 5.08 15.42 5.72
C LYS A 69 4.05 15.25 4.62
N VAL A 70 3.52 14.04 4.46
CA VAL A 70 2.57 13.71 3.39
C VAL A 70 1.13 13.78 3.87
N SER A 71 0.23 14.12 2.96
CA SER A 71 -1.20 14.13 3.21
C SER A 71 -1.76 12.73 3.47
N SER A 72 -2.82 12.66 4.27
CA SER A 72 -3.54 11.41 4.58
C SER A 72 -4.00 10.66 3.32
N ASP A 73 -4.37 11.40 2.26
CA ASP A 73 -4.79 10.84 0.97
C ASP A 73 -3.65 10.06 0.30
N THR A 74 -2.44 10.64 0.29
CA THR A 74 -1.23 9.99 -0.22
C THR A 74 -0.88 8.75 0.61
N LEU A 75 -0.96 8.83 1.93
CA LEU A 75 -0.74 7.66 2.80
C LEU A 75 -1.76 6.56 2.56
N GLN A 76 -3.01 6.92 2.29
CA GLN A 76 -4.06 5.96 1.97
C GLN A 76 -3.76 5.27 0.65
N LYS A 77 -3.30 6.00 -0.35
CA LYS A 77 -2.85 5.41 -1.63
C LYS A 77 -1.60 4.54 -1.50
N LEU A 78 -0.66 4.87 -0.61
CA LEU A 78 0.50 4.01 -0.30
C LEU A 78 0.06 2.73 0.44
N ALA A 79 -0.83 2.85 1.43
CA ALA A 79 -1.39 1.72 2.17
C ALA A 79 -2.22 0.79 1.27
N ASP A 80 -2.91 1.35 0.28
CA ASP A 80 -3.66 0.59 -0.72
C ASP A 80 -2.75 0.00 -1.81
N GLY A 81 -1.46 0.35 -1.83
CA GLY A 81 -0.50 -0.09 -2.85
C GLY A 81 -0.77 0.51 -4.24
N LYS A 82 -1.54 1.60 -4.31
CA LYS A 82 -1.92 2.27 -5.57
C LYS A 82 -0.88 3.29 -6.07
N ILE A 83 -0.03 3.80 -5.19
CA ILE A 83 1.07 4.71 -5.55
C ILE A 83 2.40 3.96 -5.52
N ASP A 84 3.21 4.18 -6.55
CA ASP A 84 4.60 3.77 -6.56
C ASP A 84 5.45 4.76 -5.76
N VAL A 85 6.10 4.30 -4.69
CA VAL A 85 7.02 5.13 -3.88
C VAL A 85 8.21 5.67 -4.68
N ASN A 86 8.51 5.06 -5.84
CA ASN A 86 9.54 5.54 -6.78
C ASN A 86 8.97 6.38 -7.94
N ALA A 87 7.64 6.49 -8.08
CA ALA A 87 7.07 7.37 -9.08
C ALA A 87 7.32 8.82 -8.63
N LYS A 88 8.17 9.53 -9.39
CA LYS A 88 8.36 10.97 -9.25
C LYS A 88 7.01 11.65 -9.47
N THR A 89 6.34 11.93 -8.37
CA THR A 89 5.09 12.68 -8.33
C THR A 89 5.48 14.15 -8.24
N SER A 90 4.83 14.99 -9.06
CA SER A 90 5.08 16.44 -9.08
C SER A 90 4.57 17.14 -7.81
N ASP A 91 3.77 16.44 -7.02
CA ASP A 91 3.18 16.89 -5.76
C ASP A 91 4.21 16.98 -4.64
N GLU A 92 3.97 17.90 -3.68
CA GLU A 92 4.82 18.07 -2.49
C GLU A 92 4.90 16.78 -1.66
N ASP A 93 3.80 16.05 -1.56
CA ASP A 93 3.75 14.73 -0.92
C ASP A 93 4.71 13.74 -1.61
N GLY A 94 4.68 13.73 -2.94
CA GLY A 94 5.52 12.89 -3.78
C GLY A 94 7.00 13.15 -3.61
N LYS A 95 7.37 14.44 -3.59
CA LYS A 95 8.72 14.88 -3.24
C LYS A 95 9.14 14.41 -1.86
N ALA A 96 8.28 14.56 -0.84
CA ALA A 96 8.61 14.14 0.52
C ALA A 96 8.85 12.62 0.63
N VAL A 97 8.04 11.81 -0.06
CA VAL A 97 8.25 10.35 -0.16
C VAL A 97 9.56 10.03 -0.87
N ALA A 98 9.85 10.66 -2.02
CA ALA A 98 11.06 10.42 -2.79
C ALA A 98 12.35 10.85 -2.05
N GLU A 99 12.29 11.96 -1.32
CA GLU A 99 13.40 12.41 -0.46
C GLU A 99 13.64 11.44 0.69
N ALA A 100 12.56 10.97 1.35
CA ALA A 100 12.67 9.98 2.41
C ALA A 100 13.23 8.66 1.86
N ALA A 101 12.71 8.17 0.73
CA ALA A 101 13.23 7.02 -0.01
C ALA A 101 14.72 7.14 -0.31
N THR A 102 15.16 8.27 -0.86
CA THR A 102 16.57 8.51 -1.17
C THR A 102 17.43 8.50 0.09
N LYS A 103 17.04 9.23 1.14
CA LYS A 103 17.78 9.26 2.42
C LYS A 103 17.85 7.88 3.07
N CYS A 104 16.76 7.12 3.00
CA CYS A 104 16.69 5.77 3.55
C CYS A 104 17.53 4.77 2.75
N ALA A 105 17.51 4.86 1.42
CA ALA A 105 18.38 4.06 0.55
C ALA A 105 19.86 4.36 0.85
N THR A 106 20.24 5.62 0.97
CA THR A 106 21.61 6.01 1.36
C THR A 106 21.97 5.53 2.76
N LYS A 107 21.03 5.62 3.72
CA LYS A 107 21.25 5.15 5.10
C LYS A 107 21.41 3.63 5.18
N LEU A 108 20.71 2.88 4.32
CA LEU A 108 20.89 1.44 4.18
C LEU A 108 22.21 1.09 3.51
N ALA A 109 22.54 1.77 2.41
CA ALA A 109 23.82 1.58 1.71
C ALA A 109 25.03 1.98 2.57
N GLY A 110 24.87 2.92 3.51
CA GLY A 110 25.90 3.33 4.45
C GLY A 110 25.93 2.52 5.76
N LYS A 111 24.97 1.61 5.98
CA LYS A 111 24.91 0.73 7.17
C LYS A 111 25.90 -0.45 7.08
N ASP A 112 26.53 -0.62 5.91
CA ASP A 112 27.61 -1.59 5.63
C ASP A 112 29.03 -1.01 5.83
N SER A 113 29.19 0.17 6.46
CA SER A 113 30.51 0.76 6.79
C SER A 113 30.85 0.65 8.28
#